data_AF-A0A832B810-F1
#
_entry.id   AF-A0A832B810-F1
#
_cell.length_a   1.000
_cell.length_b   1.000
_cell.length_c   1.000
_cell.angle_alpha   90.00
_cell.angle_beta   90.00
_cell.angle_gamma   90.00
#
_symmetry.space_group_name_H-M   'P 1'
#
loop_
_entity.id
_entity.type
_entity.pdbx_description
1 polymer ?
#
loop_
_entity_poly.entity_id
_entity_poly.type
_entity_poly.pdbx_seq_one_letter_code
_entity_poly.pdbx_strand_id
1 'polypeptide(L)'
;MEGDGSGRDLILMSLGDIFDEAFELYKTNFRLFAGIVALVQAPGLAVYDWLAYMIGVEPGGTPTAGSETPLNFTGTTALLFFLFVLVWGIVSLLQNGTLTWAISRRYLGYPVSVIGAYRGILPMLPRILTTTFLLTAILVGIFIVVAFPATIAVGMIAGLAGVAFGNAAVVAGLAVFGVLLVFGLLMGAVVVWLAL
;
A
#
# COMPACT_ATOMS: atom_id res chain seq x y z
N MET A 1 28.45 -9.88 -47.52
CA MET A 1 27.26 -9.49 -46.73
C MET A 1 27.77 -9.19 -45.34
N GLU A 2 28.44 -8.04 -45.21
CA GLU A 2 29.00 -7.55 -43.95
C GLU A 2 27.86 -7.23 -42.98
N GLY A 3 27.91 -7.82 -41.80
CA GLY A 3 27.11 -7.40 -40.66
C GLY A 3 27.66 -6.08 -40.14
N ASP A 4 26.93 -5.00 -40.39
CA ASP A 4 27.09 -3.74 -39.68
C ASP A 4 26.63 -3.94 -38.24
N GLY A 5 27.57 -4.42 -37.42
CA GLY A 5 27.49 -4.34 -35.98
C GLY A 5 27.65 -2.89 -35.56
N SER A 6 26.64 -2.06 -35.87
CA SER A 6 26.57 -0.73 -35.30
C SER A 6 26.41 -0.92 -33.79
N GLY A 7 27.54 -0.71 -33.11
CA GLY A 7 27.55 -0.47 -31.69
C GLY A 7 26.58 0.66 -31.47
N ARG A 8 25.39 0.33 -30.98
CA ARG A 8 24.52 1.34 -30.38
C ARG A 8 25.33 1.88 -29.22
N ASP A 9 26.02 2.98 -29.48
CA ASP A 9 26.63 3.79 -28.46
C ASP A 9 25.55 3.99 -27.41
N LEU A 10 25.74 3.36 -26.27
CA LEU A 10 24.93 3.59 -25.08
C LEU A 10 25.30 4.99 -24.61
N ILE A 11 24.80 6.00 -25.33
CA ILE A 11 24.90 7.38 -24.93
C ILE A 11 24.25 7.41 -23.56
N LEU A 12 25.04 7.82 -22.55
CA LEU A 12 24.53 8.08 -21.21
C LEU A 12 23.44 9.12 -21.37
N MET A 13 22.18 8.67 -21.34
CA MET A 13 21.04 9.58 -21.32
C MET A 13 21.19 10.45 -20.09
N SER A 14 21.14 11.77 -20.29
CA SER A 14 21.06 12.67 -19.17
C SER A 14 19.77 12.39 -18.41
N LEU A 15 19.77 12.65 -17.10
CA LEU A 15 18.56 12.54 -16.29
C LEU A 15 17.40 13.36 -16.90
N GLY A 16 17.72 14.50 -17.52
CA GLY A 16 16.76 15.34 -18.24
C GLY A 16 16.11 14.63 -19.44
N ASP A 17 16.92 13.92 -20.24
CA ASP A 17 16.43 13.20 -21.42
C ASP A 17 15.47 12.07 -21.02
N ILE A 18 15.78 11.37 -19.91
CA ILE A 18 14.91 10.32 -19.37
C ILE A 18 13.56 10.89 -18.92
N PHE A 19 13.56 12.07 -18.28
CA PHE A 19 12.32 12.72 -17.87
C PHE A 19 11.51 13.21 -19.07
N ASP A 20 12.15 13.82 -20.06
CA ASP A 20 11.46 14.33 -21.24
C ASP A 20 10.79 13.20 -22.03
N GLU A 21 11.53 12.09 -22.23
CA GLU A 21 11.00 10.87 -22.84
C GLU A 21 9.84 10.28 -22.03
N ALA A 22 9.97 10.23 -20.70
CA ALA A 22 8.90 9.74 -19.82
C ALA A 22 7.63 10.62 -19.90
N PHE A 23 7.79 11.94 -19.98
CA PHE A 23 6.68 12.88 -20.13
C PHE A 23 6.03 12.77 -21.51
N GLU A 24 6.81 12.61 -22.57
CA GLU A 24 6.29 12.41 -23.92
C GLU A 24 5.48 11.11 -24.01
N LEU A 25 6.00 10.03 -23.43
CA LEU A 25 5.32 8.75 -23.36
C LEU A 25 4.03 8.84 -22.54
N TYR A 26 4.04 9.58 -21.44
CA TYR A 26 2.85 9.85 -20.63
C TYR A 26 1.80 10.67 -21.38
N LYS A 27 2.18 11.78 -22.04
CA LYS A 27 1.26 12.64 -22.79
C LYS A 27 0.60 11.89 -23.94
N THR A 28 1.39 11.13 -24.70
CA THR A 28 0.91 10.37 -25.85
C THR A 28 -0.08 9.27 -25.44
N ASN A 29 0.12 8.66 -24.27
CA ASN A 29 -0.69 7.56 -23.77
C ASN A 29 -1.63 7.95 -22.62
N PHE A 30 -1.81 9.25 -22.36
CA PHE A 30 -2.52 9.74 -21.18
C PHE A 30 -3.93 9.14 -21.04
N ARG A 31 -4.68 9.08 -22.16
CA ARG A 31 -6.03 8.50 -22.17
C ARG A 31 -6.07 7.03 -21.75
N LEU A 32 -5.04 6.27 -22.12
CA LEU A 32 -4.93 4.86 -21.77
C LEU A 32 -4.64 4.70 -20.28
N PHE A 33 -3.65 5.42 -19.76
CA PHE A 33 -3.28 5.35 -18.35
C PHE A 33 -4.38 5.89 -17.44
N ALA A 34 -4.97 7.03 -17.79
CA ALA A 34 -6.12 7.59 -17.10
C ALA A 34 -7.32 6.63 -17.13
N GLY A 35 -7.55 5.94 -18.26
CA GLY A 35 -8.61 4.94 -18.38
C GLY A 35 -8.38 3.72 -17.49
N ILE A 36 -7.15 3.22 -17.38
CA ILE A 36 -6.80 2.13 -16.44
C ILE A 36 -7.05 2.57 -15.00
N VAL A 37 -6.51 3.73 -14.60
CA VAL A 37 -6.68 4.22 -13.22
C VAL A 37 -8.15 4.48 -12.90
N ALA A 38 -8.88 5.20 -13.77
CA ALA A 38 -10.28 5.52 -13.55
C ALA A 38 -11.16 4.26 -13.44
N LEU A 39 -10.88 3.22 -14.24
CA LEU A 39 -11.66 1.99 -14.23
C LEU A 39 -11.54 1.21 -12.91
N VAL A 40 -10.37 1.23 -12.25
CA VAL A 40 -10.20 0.57 -10.94
C VAL A 40 -10.58 1.49 -9.79
N GLN A 41 -10.15 2.75 -9.85
CA GLN A 41 -10.20 3.65 -8.72
C GLN A 41 -11.61 4.21 -8.49
N ALA A 42 -12.39 4.47 -9.55
CA ALA A 42 -13.77 4.96 -9.41
C ALA A 42 -14.67 4.01 -8.60
N PRO A 43 -14.75 2.69 -8.92
CA PRO A 43 -15.50 1.77 -8.08
C PRO A 43 -14.86 1.55 -6.71
N GLY A 44 -13.52 1.60 -6.62
CA GLY A 44 -12.80 1.51 -5.35
C GLY A 44 -13.18 2.63 -4.37
N LEU A 45 -13.28 3.87 -4.87
CA LEU A 45 -13.72 5.02 -4.08
C LEU A 45 -15.19 4.90 -3.66
N ALA A 46 -16.07 4.43 -4.55
CA ALA A 46 -17.47 4.20 -4.20
C ALA A 46 -17.62 3.14 -3.08
N VAL A 47 -16.84 2.07 -3.12
CA VAL A 47 -16.81 1.05 -2.05
C VAL A 47 -16.24 1.62 -0.75
N TYR A 48 -15.21 2.46 -0.84
CA TYR A 48 -14.64 3.15 0.31
C TYR A 48 -15.66 4.06 0.99
N ASP A 49 -16.32 4.94 0.24
CA ASP A 49 -17.32 5.87 0.77
C ASP A 49 -18.49 5.11 1.40
N TRP A 50 -18.92 4.01 0.78
CA TRP A 50 -19.95 3.13 1.32
C TRP A 50 -19.53 2.47 2.65
N LEU A 51 -18.29 1.96 2.74
CA LEU A 51 -17.75 1.40 3.97
C LEU A 51 -17.61 2.45 5.06
N ALA A 52 -17.10 3.65 4.72
CA ALA A 52 -16.94 4.78 5.64
C ALA A 52 -18.29 5.19 6.23
N TYR A 53 -19.33 5.28 5.39
CA TYR A 53 -20.69 5.55 5.83
C TYR A 53 -21.20 4.49 6.82
N MET A 54 -20.95 3.19 6.56
CA MET A 54 -21.39 2.10 7.43
C MET A 54 -20.74 2.11 8.82
N ILE A 55 -19.50 2.62 8.92
CA ILE A 55 -18.78 2.75 10.20
C ILE A 55 -19.01 4.10 10.87
N GLY A 56 -19.85 4.97 10.31
CA GLY A 56 -20.17 6.30 10.85
C GLY A 56 -19.04 7.31 10.72
N VAL A 57 -18.11 7.10 9.77
CA VAL A 57 -17.05 8.06 9.44
C VAL A 57 -17.55 8.91 8.27
N GLU A 58 -17.80 10.20 8.51
CA GLU A 58 -18.19 11.13 7.44
C GLU A 58 -17.05 11.29 6.42
N PRO A 59 -17.28 11.00 5.13
CA PRO A 59 -16.29 11.23 4.08
C PRO A 59 -16.03 12.74 3.94
N GLY A 60 -14.81 13.19 4.27
CA GLY A 60 -14.38 14.58 4.11
C GLY A 60 -14.71 15.53 5.28
N GLY A 61 -15.16 15.01 6.42
CA GLY A 61 -15.48 15.85 7.59
C GLY A 61 -14.23 16.40 8.28
N THR A 62 -14.11 17.72 8.38
CA THR A 62 -13.36 18.36 9.47
C THR A 62 -13.80 17.71 10.78
N PRO A 63 -12.89 17.26 11.66
CA PRO A 63 -13.28 16.61 12.91
C PRO A 63 -14.14 17.58 13.71
N THR A 64 -15.45 17.37 13.70
CA THR A 64 -16.40 18.17 14.46
C THR A 64 -16.08 17.89 15.92
N ALA A 65 -15.54 18.90 16.61
CA ALA A 65 -14.95 18.80 17.95
C ALA A 65 -15.95 18.47 19.09
N GLY A 66 -17.01 17.71 18.81
CA GLY A 66 -18.06 17.37 19.77
C GLY A 66 -18.58 15.93 19.68
N SER A 67 -18.12 15.09 18.73
CA SER A 67 -18.44 13.67 18.76
C SER A 67 -17.45 12.94 19.68
N GLU A 68 -17.67 13.03 20.99
CA GLU A 68 -17.09 12.08 21.96
C GLU A 68 -17.79 10.72 21.85
N THR A 69 -17.97 10.20 20.64
CA THR A 69 -18.21 8.77 20.49
C THR A 69 -16.86 8.11 20.71
N PRO A 70 -16.60 7.48 21.87
CA PRO A 70 -15.43 6.62 21.99
C PRO A 70 -15.54 5.65 20.82
N LEU A 71 -14.49 5.62 19.99
CA LEU A 71 -14.27 4.56 19.02
C LEU A 71 -14.19 3.26 19.83
N ASN A 72 -15.34 2.72 20.19
CA ASN A 72 -15.48 1.39 20.72
C ASN A 72 -15.11 0.53 19.52
N PHE A 73 -13.83 0.16 19.47
CA PHE A 73 -13.26 -0.83 18.58
C PHE A 73 -13.94 -2.16 18.89
N THR A 74 -15.19 -2.29 18.45
CA THR A 74 -15.92 -3.55 18.48
C THR A 74 -15.27 -4.48 17.47
N GLY A 75 -15.37 -5.79 17.69
CA GLY A 75 -14.86 -6.78 16.72
C GLY A 75 -15.39 -6.55 15.30
N THR A 76 -16.60 -5.97 15.17
CA THR A 76 -17.21 -5.59 13.89
C THR A 76 -16.44 -4.49 13.17
N THR A 77 -16.00 -3.43 13.86
CA THR A 77 -15.21 -2.35 13.26
C THR A 77 -13.86 -2.85 12.78
N ALA A 78 -13.21 -3.70 13.58
CA ALA A 78 -11.94 -4.32 13.21
C ALA A 78 -12.08 -5.22 11.96
N LEU A 79 -13.15 -6.01 11.89
CA LEU A 79 -13.45 -6.87 10.73
C LEU A 79 -13.70 -6.04 9.47
N LEU A 80 -14.53 -4.98 9.54
CA LEU A 80 -14.81 -4.10 8.41
C LEU A 80 -13.55 -3.39 7.91
N PHE A 81 -12.71 -2.91 8.84
CA PHE A 81 -11.42 -2.31 8.50
C PHE A 81 -10.48 -3.32 7.83
N PHE A 82 -10.41 -4.54 8.33
CA PHE A 82 -9.60 -5.61 7.72
C PHE A 82 -10.08 -5.93 6.30
N LEU A 83 -11.39 -6.09 6.08
CA LEU A 83 -11.97 -6.31 4.76
C LEU A 83 -11.68 -5.13 3.81
N PHE A 84 -11.77 -3.90 4.31
CA PHE A 84 -11.44 -2.71 3.54
C PHE A 84 -9.99 -2.73 3.06
N VAL A 85 -9.03 -2.94 3.97
CA VAL A 85 -7.60 -3.01 3.64
C VAL A 85 -7.33 -4.11 2.62
N LEU A 86 -8.00 -5.26 2.76
CA LEU A 86 -7.87 -6.38 1.84
C LEU A 86 -8.38 -6.02 0.43
N VAL A 87 -9.57 -5.44 0.31
CA VAL A 87 -10.14 -5.02 -0.98
C VAL A 87 -9.28 -3.94 -1.62
N TRP A 88 -8.88 -2.93 -0.86
CA TRP A 88 -8.04 -1.83 -1.34
C TRP A 88 -6.66 -2.32 -1.80
N GLY A 89 -6.04 -3.24 -1.05
CA GLY A 89 -4.78 -3.87 -1.43
C GLY A 89 -4.87 -4.58 -2.78
N ILE A 90 -5.93 -5.36 -3.02
CA ILE A 90 -6.16 -6.05 -4.30
C ILE A 90 -6.37 -5.04 -5.44
N VAL A 91 -7.11 -3.97 -5.20
CA VAL A 91 -7.35 -2.88 -6.16
C VAL A 91 -6.02 -2.20 -6.54
N SER A 92 -5.21 -1.82 -5.56
CA SER A 92 -3.90 -1.21 -5.80
C SER A 92 -2.95 -2.14 -6.55
N LEU A 93 -2.89 -3.41 -6.16
CA LEU A 93 -2.15 -4.47 -6.86
C LEU A 93 -2.51 -4.56 -8.33
N LEU A 94 -3.81 -4.62 -8.61
CA LEU A 94 -4.32 -4.76 -9.97
C LEU A 94 -3.99 -3.50 -10.78
N GLN A 95 -4.15 -2.32 -10.19
CA GLN A 95 -3.83 -1.06 -10.83
C GLN A 95 -2.34 -0.97 -11.20
N ASN A 96 -1.45 -1.20 -10.24
CA ASN A 96 0.00 -1.12 -10.47
C ASN A 96 0.47 -2.19 -11.46
N GLY A 97 0.02 -3.45 -11.30
CA GLY A 97 0.35 -4.52 -12.24
C GLY A 97 -0.14 -4.24 -13.67
N THR A 98 -1.34 -3.69 -13.82
CA THR A 98 -1.90 -3.33 -15.14
C THR A 98 -1.14 -2.16 -15.76
N LEU A 99 -0.79 -1.13 -14.98
CA LEU A 99 -0.01 0.00 -15.45
C LEU A 99 1.39 -0.43 -15.89
N THR A 100 2.11 -1.20 -15.06
CA THR A 100 3.45 -1.70 -15.41
C THR A 100 3.42 -2.55 -16.69
N TRP A 101 2.42 -3.42 -16.84
CA TRP A 101 2.25 -4.22 -18.05
C TRP A 101 1.93 -3.36 -19.28
N ALA A 102 1.05 -2.36 -19.13
CA ALA A 102 0.69 -1.47 -20.23
C ALA A 102 1.87 -0.60 -20.68
N ILE A 103 2.66 -0.09 -19.73
CA ILE A 103 3.88 0.69 -20.00
C ILE A 103 4.91 -0.19 -20.73
N SER A 104 5.16 -1.41 -20.25
CA SER A 104 6.15 -2.30 -20.88
C SER A 104 5.77 -2.68 -22.31
N ARG A 105 4.49 -2.96 -22.56
CA ARG A 105 3.96 -3.22 -23.92
C ARG A 105 4.07 -2.00 -24.83
N ARG A 106 3.78 -0.79 -24.32
CA ARG A 106 3.89 0.45 -25.10
C ARG A 106 5.33 0.79 -25.43
N TYR A 107 6.25 0.57 -24.49
CA TYR A 107 7.67 0.73 -24.73
C TYR A 107 8.19 -0.21 -25.84
N LEU A 108 7.60 -1.40 -25.98
CA LEU A 108 7.89 -2.35 -27.07
C LEU A 108 7.14 -2.05 -28.39
N GLY A 109 6.40 -0.94 -28.48
CA GLY A 109 5.66 -0.56 -29.69
C GLY A 109 4.38 -1.35 -29.95
N TYR A 110 3.93 -2.19 -29.01
CA TYR A 110 2.68 -2.94 -29.19
C TYR A 110 1.44 -2.06 -28.94
N PRO A 111 0.37 -2.21 -29.75
CA PRO A 111 -0.90 -1.56 -29.47
C PRO A 111 -1.52 -2.19 -28.22
N VAL A 112 -1.90 -1.35 -27.26
CA VAL A 112 -2.56 -1.76 -26.02
C VAL A 112 -3.89 -1.01 -25.89
N SER A 113 -4.93 -1.74 -25.50
CA SER A 113 -6.22 -1.19 -25.06
C SER A 113 -6.38 -1.41 -23.56
N VAL A 114 -7.24 -0.62 -22.91
CA VAL A 114 -7.52 -0.73 -21.46
C VAL A 114 -7.95 -2.15 -21.09
N ILE A 115 -8.94 -2.71 -21.79
CA ILE A 115 -9.44 -4.09 -21.57
C ILE A 115 -8.34 -5.13 -21.86
N GLY A 116 -7.52 -4.90 -22.89
CA GLY A 116 -6.39 -5.75 -23.24
C GLY A 116 -5.35 -5.83 -22.11
N ALA A 117 -5.13 -4.71 -21.41
CA ALA A 117 -4.21 -4.65 -20.28
C ALA A 117 -4.69 -5.50 -19.09
N TYR A 118 -5.97 -5.40 -18.72
CA TYR A 118 -6.51 -6.26 -17.65
C TYR A 118 -6.49 -7.74 -18.02
N ARG A 119 -6.89 -8.08 -19.24
CA ARG A 119 -6.84 -9.47 -19.70
C ARG A 119 -5.41 -10.03 -19.72
N GLY A 120 -4.42 -9.19 -19.99
CA GLY A 120 -3.01 -9.54 -19.94
C GLY A 120 -2.51 -9.87 -18.53
N ILE A 121 -2.98 -9.16 -17.51
CA ILE A 121 -2.52 -9.34 -16.11
C ILE A 121 -3.29 -10.42 -15.34
N LEU A 122 -4.55 -10.69 -15.70
CA LEU A 122 -5.39 -11.71 -15.05
C LEU A 122 -4.71 -13.09 -14.85
N PRO A 123 -4.01 -13.68 -15.83
CA PRO A 123 -3.31 -14.96 -15.61
C PRO A 123 -2.07 -14.83 -14.71
N MET A 124 -1.54 -13.63 -14.55
CA MET A 124 -0.37 -13.33 -13.69
C MET A 124 -0.77 -12.98 -12.25
N LEU A 125 -2.05 -12.63 -12.01
CA LEU A 125 -2.57 -12.29 -10.67
C LEU A 125 -2.17 -13.27 -9.57
N PRO A 126 -2.34 -14.60 -9.70
CA PRO A 126 -1.99 -15.52 -8.62
C PRO A 126 -0.50 -15.48 -8.27
N ARG A 127 0.36 -15.29 -9.27
CA ARG A 127 1.81 -15.16 -9.06
C ARG A 127 2.15 -13.85 -8.36
N ILE A 128 1.53 -12.75 -8.76
CA ILE A 128 1.71 -11.44 -8.14
C ILE A 128 1.22 -11.49 -6.68
N LEU A 129 0.00 -12.00 -6.45
CA LEU A 129 -0.58 -12.16 -5.13
C LEU A 129 0.30 -13.01 -4.22
N THR A 130 0.81 -14.13 -4.72
CA THR A 130 1.71 -15.00 -3.94
C THR A 130 3.01 -14.27 -3.57
N THR A 131 3.59 -13.53 -4.52
CA THR A 131 4.84 -12.80 -4.29
C THR A 131 4.63 -11.68 -3.27
N THR A 132 3.59 -10.88 -3.42
CA THR A 132 3.21 -9.83 -2.47
C THR A 132 2.88 -10.40 -1.10
N PHE A 133 2.12 -11.49 -1.04
CA PHE A 133 1.78 -12.14 0.22
C PHE A 133 3.03 -12.65 0.94
N LEU A 134 3.95 -13.30 0.21
CA LEU A 134 5.19 -13.82 0.76
C LEU A 134 6.10 -12.68 1.26
N LEU A 135 6.24 -11.62 0.48
CA LEU A 135 7.00 -10.43 0.88
C LEU A 135 6.39 -9.74 2.10
N THR A 136 5.07 -9.60 2.13
CA THR A 136 4.32 -9.08 3.28
C THR A 136 4.52 -9.93 4.52
N ALA A 137 4.41 -11.26 4.39
CA ALA A 137 4.62 -12.20 5.49
C ALA A 137 6.06 -12.14 6.03
N ILE A 138 7.07 -12.01 5.16
CA ILE A 138 8.46 -11.83 5.57
C ILE A 138 8.64 -10.52 6.34
N LEU A 139 8.11 -9.41 5.82
CA LEU A 139 8.24 -8.10 6.47
C LEU A 139 7.52 -8.05 7.83
N VAL A 140 6.31 -8.61 7.91
CA VAL A 140 5.58 -8.77 9.17
C VAL A 140 6.35 -9.70 10.11
N GLY A 141 6.94 -10.77 9.61
CA GLY A 141 7.78 -11.68 10.39
C GLY A 141 9.00 -10.97 10.98
N ILE A 142 9.73 -10.19 10.18
CA ILE A 142 10.86 -9.36 10.64
C ILE A 142 10.37 -8.36 11.68
N PHE A 143 9.23 -7.70 11.43
CA PHE A 143 8.65 -6.76 12.36
C PHE A 143 8.33 -7.41 13.71
N ILE A 144 7.69 -8.59 13.72
CA ILE A 144 7.40 -9.34 14.95
C ILE A 144 8.70 -9.72 15.65
N VAL A 145 9.69 -10.25 14.93
CA VAL A 145 10.97 -10.68 15.53
C VAL A 145 11.73 -9.51 16.15
N VAL A 146 11.65 -8.30 15.59
CA VAL A 146 12.36 -7.12 16.10
C VAL A 146 11.55 -6.37 17.17
N ALA A 147 10.27 -6.12 16.90
CA ALA A 147 9.42 -5.31 17.78
C ALA A 147 8.93 -6.10 18.99
N PHE A 148 8.62 -7.39 18.85
CA PHE A 148 8.06 -8.17 19.95
C PHE A 148 9.02 -8.27 21.16
N PRO A 149 10.32 -8.60 20.99
CA PRO A 149 11.26 -8.60 22.10
C PRO A 149 11.44 -7.20 22.71
N ALA A 150 11.49 -6.15 21.88
CA ALA A 150 11.59 -4.78 22.35
C ALA A 150 10.40 -4.40 23.23
N THR A 151 9.19 -4.80 22.84
CA THR A 151 7.99 -4.54 23.64
C THR A 151 7.98 -5.29 24.98
N ILE A 152 8.44 -6.55 25.00
CA ILE A 152 8.57 -7.32 26.24
C ILE A 152 9.58 -6.63 27.17
N ALA A 153 10.74 -6.21 26.63
CA ALA A 153 11.77 -5.53 27.41
C ALA A 153 11.25 -4.22 28.03
N VAL A 154 10.55 -3.39 27.25
CA VAL A 154 9.92 -2.16 27.74
C VAL A 154 8.87 -2.47 28.81
N GLY A 155 8.03 -3.49 28.61
CA GLY A 155 7.02 -3.91 29.58
C GLY A 155 7.63 -4.39 30.90
N MET A 156 8.73 -5.15 30.85
CA MET A 156 9.44 -5.61 32.05
C MET A 156 10.07 -4.44 32.82
N ILE A 157 10.69 -3.48 32.13
CA ILE A 157 11.26 -2.27 32.75
C ILE A 157 10.16 -1.43 33.39
N ALA A 158 9.04 -1.22 32.70
CA ALA A 158 7.90 -0.48 33.22
C ALA A 158 7.25 -1.19 34.43
N GLY A 159 7.16 -2.52 34.41
CA GLY A 159 6.66 -3.31 35.54
C GLY A 159 7.53 -3.18 36.79
N LEU A 160 8.86 -3.27 36.63
CA LEU A 160 9.82 -3.04 37.71
C LEU A 160 9.73 -1.60 38.26
N ALA A 161 9.60 -0.62 37.37
CA ALA A 161 9.40 0.78 37.78
C ALA A 161 8.05 0.98 38.48
N GLY A 162 6.98 0.28 38.07
CA GLY A 162 5.66 0.34 38.71
C GLY A 162 5.67 -0.15 40.16
N VAL A 163 6.50 -1.15 40.48
CA VAL A 163 6.71 -1.58 41.88
C VAL A 163 7.37 -0.48 42.72
N ALA A 164 8.24 0.34 42.10
CA ALA A 164 8.95 1.42 42.78
C ALA A 164 8.17 2.76 42.84
N PHE A 165 7.35 3.06 41.82
CA PHE A 165 6.75 4.39 41.61
C PHE A 165 5.20 4.38 41.50
N GLY A 166 4.55 3.21 41.61
CA GLY A 166 3.08 3.07 41.62
C GLY A 166 2.41 2.90 40.24
N ASN A 167 1.07 2.80 40.24
CA ASN A 167 0.24 2.43 39.08
C ASN A 167 0.37 3.34 37.84
N ALA A 168 0.77 4.60 38.03
CA ALA A 168 0.94 5.54 36.93
C ALA A 168 2.01 5.09 35.91
N ALA A 169 3.09 4.45 36.39
CA ALA A 169 4.16 3.93 35.53
C ALA A 169 3.69 2.73 34.67
N VAL A 170 2.79 1.90 35.21
CA VAL A 170 2.22 0.75 34.50
C VAL A 170 1.29 1.20 33.38
N VAL A 171 0.44 2.21 33.65
CA VAL A 171 -0.46 2.79 32.64
C VAL A 171 0.34 3.46 31.51
N ALA A 172 1.40 4.20 31.83
CA ALA A 172 2.28 4.79 30.84
C ALA A 172 2.98 3.72 29.97
N GLY A 173 3.45 2.62 30.58
CA GLY A 173 4.05 1.50 29.86
C GLY A 173 3.09 0.82 28.88
N LEU A 174 1.84 0.57 29.31
CA LEU A 174 0.80 0.02 28.45
C LEU A 174 0.39 0.96 27.31
N ALA A 175 0.34 2.27 27.56
CA ALA A 175 0.05 3.26 26.53
C ALA A 175 1.15 3.30 25.47
N VAL A 176 2.43 3.32 25.87
CA VAL A 176 3.57 3.26 24.95
C VAL A 176 3.57 1.95 24.17
N PHE A 177 3.25 0.82 24.81
CA PHE A 177 3.09 -0.47 24.13
C PHE A 177 2.01 -0.43 23.06
N GLY A 178 0.81 0.09 23.40
CA GLY A 178 -0.29 0.23 22.45
C GLY A 178 0.09 1.08 21.25
N VAL A 179 0.77 2.21 21.48
CA VAL A 179 1.26 3.10 20.41
C VAL A 179 2.29 2.41 19.53
N LEU A 180 3.28 1.72 20.10
CA LEU A 180 4.31 1.01 19.32
C LEU A 180 3.74 -0.15 18.51
N LEU A 181 2.75 -0.87 19.05
CA LEU A 181 2.08 -1.96 18.35
C LEU A 181 1.24 -1.43 17.19
N VAL A 182 0.45 -0.37 17.42
CA VAL A 182 -0.33 0.30 16.37
C VAL A 182 0.59 0.90 15.32
N PHE A 183 1.64 1.62 15.73
CA PHE A 183 2.62 2.19 14.82
C PHE A 183 3.32 1.10 14.00
N GLY A 184 3.64 -0.02 14.63
CA GLY A 184 4.18 -1.21 13.99
C GLY A 184 3.30 -1.81 12.90
N LEU A 185 2.02 -1.99 13.22
CA LEU A 185 1.02 -2.45 12.26
C LEU A 185 0.82 -1.45 11.12
N LEU A 186 0.80 -0.15 11.42
CA LEU A 186 0.70 0.91 10.42
C LEU A 186 1.93 0.94 9.52
N MET A 187 3.13 0.81 10.08
CA MET A 187 4.37 0.70 9.32
C MET A 187 4.39 -0.56 8.46
N GLY A 188 3.93 -1.70 8.98
CA GLY A 188 3.74 -2.91 8.18
C GLY A 188 2.79 -2.67 7.01
N ALA A 189 1.64 -2.03 7.26
CA ALA A 189 0.68 -1.67 6.22
C ALA A 189 1.27 -0.68 5.20
N VAL A 190 2.08 0.28 5.63
CA VAL A 190 2.77 1.24 4.76
C VAL A 190 3.85 0.56 3.92
N VAL A 191 4.63 -0.36 4.50
CA VAL A 191 5.65 -1.10 3.74
C VAL A 191 4.98 -2.01 2.72
N VAL A 192 3.85 -2.64 3.08
CA VAL A 192 3.01 -3.36 2.10
C VAL A 192 2.56 -2.40 1.02
N TRP A 193 2.03 -1.24 1.37
CA TRP A 193 1.59 -0.23 0.41
C TRP A 193 2.72 0.27 -0.50
N LEU A 194 3.95 0.42 0.01
CA LEU A 194 5.13 0.81 -0.77
C LEU A 194 5.70 -0.33 -1.62
N ALA A 195 5.47 -1.57 -1.21
CA ALA A 195 5.87 -2.75 -1.98
C ALA A 195 4.86 -3.11 -3.08
N LEU A 196 3.72 -2.41 -3.13
CA LEU A 196 2.66 -2.54 -4.14
C LEU A 196 2.78 -1.48 -5.21
#